data_AF-A0AAW7XJR5-F1
#
_entry.id   AF-A0AAW7XJR5-F1
#
_cell.length_a   1.000
_cell.length_b   1.000
_cell.length_c   1.000
_cell.angle_alpha   90.00
_cell.angle_beta   90.00
_cell.angle_gamma   90.00
#
_symmetry.space_group_name_H-M   'P 1'
#
loop_
_entity.id
_entity.type
_entity.pdbx_description
1 polymer ?
#
loop_
_entity_poly.entity_id
_entity_poly.type
_entity_poly.pdbx_seq_one_letter_code
_entity_poly.pdbx_strand_id
1 'polypeptide(L)'
;MTTHLTNFEEHIDSLTRFIDHNQSIDNSLHELALLVASTLHVSNCSLMFLKDNADPSTGKLPLRLHAHSGDIPESAFTSPKSATGIAEHVIRTGKALLVADILKSSFAEGATHKGGFITLPIRFDDKVMGVINISKPIDQRTFSDNDLQTATILSLYLAKSIQLLHLEAIFHSRFAMAALEREQANSTSPVKDFTGNPEKVVKILAKGFYHELKQMGIGSDHIITAATEMIGLLNGEIGNDPSEHKSA
;
A
#
# COMPACT_ATOMS: atom_id res chain seq x y z
N MET A 1 -17.27 -6.31 -29.57
CA MET A 1 -17.45 -7.00 -28.28
C MET A 1 -16.33 -8.01 -27.99
N THR A 2 -15.84 -8.74 -29.00
CA THR A 2 -14.74 -9.73 -28.86
C THR A 2 -13.37 -9.13 -28.51
N THR A 3 -13.03 -7.94 -28.98
CA THR A 3 -11.69 -7.31 -28.76
C THR A 3 -11.45 -6.81 -27.33
N HIS A 4 -12.49 -6.42 -26.60
CA HIS A 4 -12.36 -5.96 -25.20
C HIS A 4 -12.10 -7.12 -24.23
N LEU A 5 -12.61 -8.31 -24.55
CA LEU A 5 -12.45 -9.50 -23.70
C LEU A 5 -11.04 -10.07 -23.81
N THR A 6 -10.47 -10.12 -25.03
CA THR A 6 -9.08 -10.55 -25.26
C THR A 6 -8.07 -9.62 -24.58
N ASN A 7 -8.29 -8.30 -24.64
CA ASN A 7 -7.45 -7.36 -23.88
C ASN A 7 -7.53 -7.66 -22.37
N PHE A 8 -8.73 -7.90 -21.82
CA PHE A 8 -8.87 -8.18 -20.40
C PHE A 8 -8.15 -9.47 -19.99
N GLU A 9 -8.25 -10.53 -20.78
CA GLU A 9 -7.54 -11.80 -20.57
C GLU A 9 -6.01 -11.62 -20.62
N GLU A 10 -5.49 -10.87 -21.60
CA GLU A 10 -4.05 -10.56 -21.69
C GLU A 10 -3.55 -9.77 -20.47
N HIS A 11 -4.34 -8.83 -19.96
CA HIS A 11 -3.99 -8.08 -18.75
C HIS A 11 -3.99 -8.99 -17.51
N ILE A 12 -4.95 -9.91 -17.40
CA ILE A 12 -4.99 -10.90 -16.30
C ILE A 12 -3.80 -11.87 -16.38
N ASP A 13 -3.41 -12.31 -17.57
CA ASP A 13 -2.23 -13.15 -17.76
C ASP A 13 -0.93 -12.42 -17.43
N SER A 14 -0.83 -11.13 -17.80
CA SER A 14 0.30 -10.29 -17.42
C SER A 14 0.40 -10.09 -15.92
N LEU A 15 -0.75 -9.92 -15.26
CA LEU A 15 -0.88 -9.75 -13.83
C LEU A 15 -0.59 -11.05 -13.05
N THR A 16 -0.88 -12.21 -13.65
CA THR A 16 -0.56 -13.53 -13.07
C THR A 16 0.94 -13.82 -13.15
N ARG A 17 1.57 -13.55 -14.31
CA ARG A 17 3.04 -13.67 -14.47
C ARG A 17 3.83 -12.75 -13.54
N PHE A 18 3.25 -11.59 -13.22
CA PHE A 18 3.80 -10.63 -12.29
C PHE A 18 3.91 -11.18 -10.85
N ILE A 19 2.91 -11.97 -10.42
CA ILE A 19 2.92 -12.61 -9.09
C ILE A 19 4.06 -13.64 -8.98
N ASP A 20 4.43 -14.29 -10.09
CA ASP A 20 5.42 -15.38 -10.10
C ASP A 20 6.88 -14.90 -10.06
N HIS A 21 7.16 -13.59 -10.04
CA HIS A 21 8.53 -13.05 -10.15
C HIS A 21 9.05 -12.47 -8.81
N ASN A 22 10.21 -12.96 -8.38
CA ASN A 22 11.05 -12.53 -7.23
C ASN A 22 11.49 -11.04 -7.29
N GLN A 23 10.55 -10.10 -7.30
CA GLN A 23 10.80 -8.66 -7.36
C GLN A 23 10.55 -7.99 -6.00
N SER A 24 11.19 -6.84 -5.75
CA SER A 24 10.87 -5.99 -4.59
C SER A 24 9.40 -5.55 -4.65
N ILE A 25 8.72 -5.54 -3.51
CA ILE A 25 7.31 -5.13 -3.38
C ILE A 25 7.05 -3.76 -4.03
N ASP A 26 7.99 -2.83 -3.97
CA ASP A 26 7.83 -1.49 -4.57
C ASP A 26 7.79 -1.54 -6.10
N ASN A 27 8.69 -2.32 -6.71
CA ASN A 27 8.67 -2.55 -8.16
C ASN A 27 7.38 -3.26 -8.55
N SER A 28 6.96 -4.20 -7.69
CA SER A 28 5.73 -4.92 -7.88
C SER A 28 4.54 -3.94 -7.94
N LEU A 29 4.36 -3.10 -6.92
CA LEU A 29 3.31 -2.09 -6.87
C LEU A 29 3.35 -1.11 -8.06
N HIS A 30 4.55 -0.78 -8.57
CA HIS A 30 4.71 0.09 -9.73
C HIS A 30 4.13 -0.53 -11.01
N GLU A 31 4.50 -1.77 -11.33
CA GLU A 31 3.96 -2.50 -12.50
C GLU A 31 2.43 -2.67 -12.40
N LEU A 32 1.91 -2.89 -11.19
CA LEU A 32 0.47 -2.95 -10.96
C LEU A 32 -0.23 -1.63 -11.34
N ALA A 33 0.35 -0.49 -10.97
CA ALA A 33 -0.18 0.82 -11.34
C ALA A 33 -0.13 1.04 -12.86
N LEU A 34 0.96 0.62 -13.51
CA LEU A 34 1.10 0.67 -14.98
C LEU A 34 0.08 -0.21 -15.69
N LEU A 35 -0.19 -1.41 -15.18
CA LEU A 35 -1.17 -2.30 -15.76
C LEU A 35 -2.57 -1.68 -15.71
N VAL A 36 -3.01 -1.18 -14.55
CA VAL A 36 -4.31 -0.51 -14.42
C VAL A 36 -4.40 0.68 -15.37
N ALA A 37 -3.32 1.46 -15.48
CA ALA A 37 -3.28 2.60 -16.36
C ALA A 37 -3.44 2.20 -17.84
N SER A 38 -2.74 1.15 -18.27
CA SER A 38 -2.84 0.59 -19.62
C SER A 38 -4.23 0.05 -19.91
N THR A 39 -4.79 -0.77 -19.00
CA THR A 39 -6.09 -1.42 -19.20
C THR A 39 -7.24 -0.42 -19.31
N LEU A 40 -7.19 0.67 -18.53
CA LEU A 40 -8.23 1.71 -18.56
C LEU A 40 -7.94 2.83 -19.56
N HIS A 41 -6.79 2.78 -20.25
CA HIS A 41 -6.34 3.77 -21.22
C HIS A 41 -6.22 5.18 -20.60
N VAL A 42 -5.58 5.26 -19.44
CA VAL A 42 -5.40 6.48 -18.63
C VAL A 42 -3.91 6.74 -18.42
N SER A 43 -3.55 8.00 -18.24
CA SER A 43 -2.16 8.40 -17.98
C SER A 43 -1.83 8.35 -16.48
N ASN A 44 -2.80 8.63 -15.62
CA ASN A 44 -2.57 8.75 -14.18
C ASN A 44 -3.30 7.67 -13.39
N CYS A 45 -2.54 6.80 -12.74
CA CYS A 45 -2.98 5.85 -11.72
C CYS A 45 -2.05 6.01 -10.51
N SER A 46 -2.58 6.00 -9.28
CA SER A 46 -1.75 6.00 -8.07
C SER A 46 -2.29 5.06 -7.00
N LEU A 47 -1.37 4.37 -6.32
CA LEU A 47 -1.64 3.50 -5.19
C LEU A 47 -1.16 4.21 -3.92
N MET A 48 -2.08 4.48 -3.00
CA MET A 48 -1.78 5.13 -1.74
C MET A 48 -2.26 4.28 -0.57
N PHE A 49 -1.43 4.14 0.46
CA PHE A 49 -1.75 3.33 1.65
C PHE A 49 -1.79 4.19 2.91
N LEU A 50 -2.66 3.79 3.84
CA LEU A 50 -2.75 4.39 5.16
C LEU A 50 -1.52 4.01 5.99
N LYS A 51 -0.99 4.96 6.77
CA LYS A 51 0.02 4.67 7.78
C LYS A 51 -0.64 3.93 8.94
N ASP A 52 -0.11 2.76 9.32
CA ASP A 52 -0.66 1.92 10.39
C ASP A 52 -0.71 2.60 11.77
N ASN A 53 0.12 3.62 12.00
CA ASN A 53 0.24 4.35 13.27
C ASN A 53 -0.46 5.72 13.26
N ALA A 54 -1.51 5.89 12.46
CA ALA A 54 -2.31 7.11 12.51
C ALA A 54 -2.98 7.24 13.90
N ASP A 55 -2.72 8.33 14.62
CA ASP A 55 -3.34 8.58 15.92
C ASP A 55 -4.87 8.68 15.75
N PRO A 56 -5.64 7.71 16.30
CA PRO A 56 -7.10 7.69 16.16
C PRO A 56 -7.79 8.94 16.69
N SER A 57 -7.16 9.64 17.65
CA SER A 57 -7.71 10.85 18.28
C SER A 57 -7.68 12.07 17.34
N THR A 58 -6.77 12.07 16.36
CA THR A 58 -6.64 13.19 15.41
C THR A 58 -7.70 13.15 14.30
N GLY A 59 -8.34 11.99 14.09
CA GLY A 59 -9.28 11.77 12.99
C GLY A 59 -8.66 11.87 11.59
N LYS A 60 -7.34 12.08 11.49
CA LYS A 60 -6.58 12.20 10.24
C LYS A 60 -6.31 10.82 9.65
N LEU A 61 -6.31 10.75 8.33
CA LEU A 61 -6.08 9.54 7.55
C LEU A 61 -4.81 9.72 6.70
N PRO A 62 -3.59 9.63 7.27
CA PRO A 62 -2.35 9.87 6.55
C PRO A 62 -2.15 8.81 5.46
N LEU A 63 -2.14 9.25 4.21
CA LEU A 63 -1.87 8.44 3.03
C LEU A 63 -0.46 8.69 2.51
N ARG A 64 0.29 7.62 2.30
CA ARG A 64 1.58 7.63 1.59
C ARG A 64 1.39 7.12 0.17
N LEU A 65 2.03 7.75 -0.80
CA LEU A 65 2.10 7.25 -2.17
C LEU A 65 3.14 6.12 -2.24
N HIS A 66 2.75 4.96 -2.77
CA HIS A 66 3.64 3.81 -2.91
C HIS A 66 3.96 3.49 -4.38
N ALA A 67 3.02 3.73 -5.29
CA ALA A 67 3.24 3.51 -6.72
C ALA A 67 2.36 4.43 -7.55
N HIS A 68 2.79 4.69 -8.79
CA HIS A 68 2.03 5.50 -9.73
C HIS A 68 2.42 5.25 -11.19
N SER A 69 1.53 5.69 -12.08
CA SER A 69 1.80 5.94 -13.49
C SER A 69 1.63 7.43 -13.79
N GLY A 70 2.35 7.92 -14.81
CA GLY A 70 2.27 9.31 -15.26
C GLY A 70 3.02 10.30 -14.36
N ASP A 71 3.00 11.57 -14.77
CA ASP A 71 3.73 12.63 -14.06
C ASP A 71 3.06 12.95 -12.72
N ILE A 72 3.73 12.56 -11.64
CA ILE A 72 3.42 12.96 -10.28
C ILE A 72 4.61 13.79 -9.76
N PRO A 73 4.36 14.96 -9.15
CA PRO A 73 5.43 15.79 -8.61
C PRO A 73 6.21 15.07 -7.51
N GLU A 74 7.53 15.25 -7.47
CA GLU A 74 8.43 14.62 -6.48
C GLU A 74 8.00 14.89 -5.01
N SER A 75 7.32 16.01 -4.75
CA SER A 75 6.78 16.35 -3.42
C SER A 75 5.65 15.42 -2.94
N ALA A 76 5.10 14.58 -3.80
CA ALA A 76 4.11 13.57 -3.43
C ALA A 76 4.73 12.30 -2.81
N PHE A 77 6.05 12.11 -2.97
CA PHE A 77 6.77 10.92 -2.50
C PHE A 77 7.42 11.12 -1.12
N THR A 78 7.63 12.37 -0.72
CA THR A 78 8.47 12.71 0.44
C THR A 78 7.71 12.77 1.77
N SER A 79 6.38 12.94 1.78
CA SER A 79 5.60 12.99 3.02
C SER A 79 4.18 12.43 2.86
N PRO A 80 3.67 11.68 3.85
CA PRO A 80 2.27 11.28 3.89
C PRO A 80 1.37 12.52 3.97
N LYS A 81 0.31 12.55 3.17
CA LYS A 81 -0.70 13.61 3.21
C LYS A 81 -1.97 13.07 3.84
N SER A 82 -2.60 13.86 4.70
CA SER A 82 -3.93 13.49 5.20
C SER A 82 -4.88 13.37 4.01
N ALA A 83 -5.57 12.23 3.92
CA ALA A 83 -6.62 12.04 2.94
C ALA A 83 -7.64 13.15 3.09
N THR A 84 -8.03 13.75 1.98
CA THR A 84 -9.08 14.77 1.90
C THR A 84 -9.94 14.52 0.67
N GLY A 85 -11.13 15.10 0.64
CA GLY A 85 -12.03 15.05 -0.51
C GLY A 85 -12.41 13.62 -0.91
N ILE A 86 -12.13 13.25 -2.17
CA ILE A 86 -12.53 11.95 -2.75
C ILE A 86 -11.86 10.78 -2.01
N ALA A 87 -10.55 10.86 -1.75
CA ALA A 87 -9.82 9.77 -1.10
C ALA A 87 -10.32 9.51 0.32
N GLU A 88 -10.55 10.57 1.10
CA GLU A 88 -11.13 10.46 2.44
C GLU A 88 -12.52 9.82 2.40
N HIS A 89 -13.39 10.28 1.50
CA HIS A 89 -14.73 9.74 1.35
C HIS A 89 -14.69 8.23 1.06
N VAL A 90 -13.83 7.79 0.14
CA VAL A 90 -13.68 6.38 -0.22
C VAL A 90 -13.13 5.56 0.95
N ILE A 91 -12.18 6.08 1.71
CA ILE A 91 -11.64 5.40 2.90
C ILE A 91 -12.72 5.21 3.97
N ARG A 92 -13.48 6.27 4.28
CA ARG A 92 -14.50 6.23 5.34
C ARG A 92 -15.70 5.36 4.95
N THR A 93 -16.13 5.42 3.69
CA THR A 93 -17.29 4.65 3.23
C THR A 93 -16.93 3.23 2.82
N GLY A 94 -15.66 2.99 2.48
CA GLY A 94 -15.22 1.76 1.85
C GLY A 94 -15.97 1.48 0.55
N LYS A 95 -16.39 2.49 -0.21
CA LYS A 95 -17.09 2.33 -1.49
C LYS A 95 -16.33 3.02 -2.61
N ALA A 96 -16.27 2.35 -3.76
CA ALA A 96 -15.72 2.93 -4.98
C ALA A 96 -16.54 4.17 -5.40
N LEU A 97 -15.86 5.20 -5.90
CA LEU A 97 -16.48 6.44 -6.32
C LEU A 97 -16.04 6.83 -7.72
N LEU A 98 -17.01 7.09 -8.60
CA LEU A 98 -16.81 7.74 -9.89
C LEU A 98 -17.30 9.18 -9.79
N VAL A 99 -16.41 10.12 -10.10
CA VAL A 99 -16.72 11.55 -10.24
C VAL A 99 -16.51 11.90 -11.70
N ALA A 100 -17.57 12.26 -12.42
CA ALA A 100 -17.48 12.58 -13.85
C ALA A 100 -16.72 13.90 -14.13
N ASP A 101 -16.94 14.90 -13.28
CA ASP A 101 -16.24 16.19 -13.32
C ASP A 101 -16.09 16.73 -11.90
N ILE A 102 -14.84 16.79 -11.41
CA ILE A 102 -14.57 17.19 -10.03
C ILE A 102 -15.00 18.62 -9.73
N LEU A 103 -14.95 19.54 -10.71
CA LEU A 103 -15.33 20.93 -10.52
C LEU A 103 -16.84 21.11 -10.36
N LYS A 104 -17.63 20.11 -10.76
CA LYS A 104 -19.09 20.09 -10.61
C LYS A 104 -19.55 19.15 -9.51
N SER A 105 -18.63 18.72 -8.65
CA SER A 105 -18.90 17.77 -7.57
C SER A 105 -18.83 18.42 -6.20
N SER A 106 -19.25 17.71 -5.17
CA SER A 106 -19.06 18.10 -3.76
C SER A 106 -17.58 18.20 -3.36
N PHE A 107 -16.65 17.79 -4.21
CA PHE A 107 -15.20 17.81 -3.97
C PHE A 107 -14.48 18.96 -4.69
N ALA A 108 -15.23 19.90 -5.29
CA ALA A 108 -14.67 20.98 -6.10
C ALA A 108 -13.68 21.88 -5.34
N GLU A 109 -13.93 22.16 -4.06
CA GLU A 109 -13.09 23.04 -3.23
C GLU A 109 -11.67 22.51 -3.02
N GLY A 110 -11.48 21.18 -3.07
CA GLY A 110 -10.18 20.52 -2.91
C GLY A 110 -9.52 20.09 -4.23
N ALA A 111 -10.10 20.44 -5.37
CA ALA A 111 -9.66 19.94 -6.67
C ALA A 111 -8.37 20.62 -7.15
N THR A 112 -7.29 19.86 -7.30
CA THR A 112 -6.03 20.34 -7.89
C THR A 112 -5.97 20.18 -9.41
N HIS A 113 -6.85 19.36 -9.98
CA HIS A 113 -6.93 19.08 -11.41
C HIS A 113 -8.39 19.08 -11.88
N LYS A 114 -8.60 19.25 -13.19
CA LYS A 114 -9.92 19.21 -13.81
C LYS A 114 -10.22 17.82 -14.38
N GLY A 115 -11.50 17.51 -14.56
CA GLY A 115 -11.95 16.28 -15.21
C GLY A 115 -12.44 15.22 -14.23
N GLY A 116 -12.61 14.01 -14.75
CA GLY A 116 -13.17 12.89 -14.01
C GLY A 116 -12.13 12.10 -13.22
N PHE A 117 -12.60 11.44 -12.17
CA PHE A 117 -11.82 10.59 -11.27
C PHE A 117 -12.56 9.30 -11.00
N ILE A 118 -11.83 8.19 -10.95
CA ILE A 118 -12.27 6.95 -10.33
C ILE A 118 -11.36 6.72 -9.13
N THR A 119 -11.95 6.59 -7.95
CA THR A 119 -11.21 6.22 -6.73
C THR A 119 -11.79 4.96 -6.13
N LEU A 120 -10.91 3.99 -5.87
CA LEU A 120 -11.26 2.67 -5.40
C LEU A 120 -10.59 2.40 -4.05
N PRO A 121 -11.29 1.80 -3.09
CA PRO A 121 -10.69 1.37 -1.83
C PRO A 121 -9.86 0.10 -2.00
N ILE A 122 -8.63 0.10 -1.47
CA ILE A 122 -7.82 -1.11 -1.28
C ILE A 122 -8.25 -1.73 0.05
N ARG A 123 -8.79 -2.95 0.02
CA ARG A 123 -9.27 -3.65 1.23
C ARG A 123 -8.47 -4.91 1.51
N PHE A 124 -8.11 -5.10 2.77
CA PHE A 124 -7.69 -6.38 3.33
C PHE A 124 -8.74 -6.80 4.36
N ASP A 125 -9.38 -7.94 4.11
CA ASP A 125 -10.56 -8.39 4.85
C ASP A 125 -11.62 -7.28 4.93
N ASP A 126 -12.09 -6.94 6.13
CA ASP A 126 -13.11 -5.89 6.35
C ASP A 126 -12.52 -4.48 6.55
N LYS A 127 -11.20 -4.29 6.38
CA LYS A 127 -10.52 -3.02 6.62
C LYS A 127 -10.06 -2.37 5.31
N VAL A 128 -10.38 -1.08 5.14
CA VAL A 128 -9.79 -0.25 4.08
C VAL A 128 -8.39 0.16 4.49
N MET A 129 -7.42 -0.18 3.64
CA MET A 129 -5.98 0.01 3.90
C MET A 129 -5.37 1.09 3.02
N GLY A 130 -6.10 1.54 2.01
CA GLY A 130 -5.61 2.53 1.07
C GLY A 130 -6.61 2.83 -0.03
N VAL A 131 -6.16 3.57 -1.04
CA VAL A 131 -6.95 3.93 -2.21
C VAL A 131 -6.13 3.80 -3.49
N ILE A 132 -6.82 3.47 -4.58
CA ILE A 132 -6.35 3.56 -5.95
C ILE A 132 -7.03 4.80 -6.56
N ASN A 133 -6.26 5.75 -7.08
CA ASN A 133 -6.80 6.92 -7.75
C ASN A 133 -6.47 6.88 -9.24
N ILE A 134 -7.47 7.11 -10.07
CA ILE A 134 -7.39 6.98 -11.52
C ILE A 134 -7.94 8.26 -12.15
N SER A 135 -7.18 8.86 -13.07
CA SER A 135 -7.53 10.12 -13.71
C SER A 135 -6.83 10.29 -15.06
N LYS A 136 -7.19 11.35 -15.78
CA LYS A 136 -6.63 11.72 -17.10
C LYS A 136 -6.68 10.59 -18.13
N PRO A 137 -7.88 10.22 -18.61
CA PRO A 137 -8.06 9.39 -19.80
C PRO A 137 -7.23 9.94 -20.97
N ILE A 138 -6.46 9.08 -21.64
CA ILE A 138 -5.54 9.48 -22.72
C ILE A 138 -6.32 10.04 -23.91
N ASP A 139 -7.50 9.47 -24.17
CA ASP A 139 -8.45 9.87 -25.21
C ASP A 139 -9.35 11.06 -24.80
N GLN A 140 -9.12 11.65 -23.62
CA GLN A 140 -9.89 12.78 -23.07
C GLN A 140 -11.39 12.51 -22.90
N ARG A 141 -11.82 11.24 -22.91
CA ARG A 141 -13.23 10.89 -22.66
C ARG A 141 -13.62 11.11 -21.19
N THR A 142 -14.91 11.09 -20.93
CA THR A 142 -15.44 10.97 -19.56
C THR A 142 -15.47 9.51 -19.14
N PHE A 143 -15.12 9.24 -17.87
CA PHE A 143 -15.30 7.92 -17.30
C PHE A 143 -16.79 7.53 -17.26
N SER A 144 -17.05 6.28 -17.60
CA SER A 144 -18.36 5.63 -17.58
C SER A 144 -18.46 4.65 -16.41
N ASP A 145 -19.68 4.18 -16.14
CA ASP A 145 -19.89 3.11 -15.17
C ASP A 145 -19.17 1.81 -15.55
N ASN A 146 -18.97 1.57 -16.84
CA ASN A 146 -18.19 0.42 -17.31
C ASN A 146 -16.71 0.54 -16.88
N ASP A 147 -16.13 1.74 -16.94
CA ASP A 147 -14.77 1.97 -16.45
C ASP A 147 -14.68 1.73 -14.94
N LEU A 148 -15.68 2.19 -14.19
CA LEU A 148 -15.75 1.94 -12.75
C LEU A 148 -15.83 0.44 -12.45
N GLN A 149 -16.63 -0.32 -13.21
CA GLN A 149 -16.75 -1.77 -13.05
C GLN A 149 -15.42 -2.48 -13.37
N THR A 150 -14.81 -2.18 -14.52
CA THR A 150 -13.51 -2.74 -14.90
C THR A 150 -12.45 -2.41 -13.86
N ALA A 151 -12.35 -1.15 -13.44
CA ALA A 151 -11.39 -0.71 -12.44
C ALA A 151 -11.63 -1.38 -11.08
N THR A 152 -12.89 -1.57 -10.68
CA THR A 152 -13.26 -2.30 -9.45
C THR A 152 -12.78 -3.74 -9.49
N ILE A 153 -12.99 -4.47 -10.60
CA ILE A 153 -12.52 -5.85 -10.75
C ILE A 153 -11.00 -5.91 -10.67
N LEU A 154 -10.30 -5.03 -11.38
CA LEU A 154 -8.83 -4.95 -11.32
C LEU A 154 -8.35 -4.67 -9.90
N SER A 155 -9.00 -3.75 -9.18
CA SER A 155 -8.63 -3.41 -7.80
C SER A 155 -8.75 -4.58 -6.82
N LEU A 156 -9.75 -5.46 -7.01
CA LEU A 156 -9.90 -6.66 -6.20
C LEU A 156 -8.74 -7.62 -6.42
N TYR A 157 -8.32 -7.81 -7.67
CA TYR A 157 -7.16 -8.61 -7.99
C TYR A 157 -5.89 -7.98 -7.43
N LEU A 158 -5.69 -6.67 -7.64
CA LEU A 158 -4.54 -5.92 -7.10
C LEU A 158 -4.41 -6.09 -5.59
N ALA A 159 -5.50 -5.90 -4.85
CA ALA A 159 -5.50 -6.08 -3.40
C ALA A 159 -5.06 -7.50 -3.02
N LYS A 160 -5.50 -8.53 -3.76
CA LYS A 160 -5.06 -9.91 -3.53
C LYS A 160 -3.60 -10.15 -3.87
N SER A 161 -3.09 -9.58 -4.97
CA SER A 161 -1.66 -9.64 -5.31
C SER A 161 -0.79 -9.01 -4.23
N ILE A 162 -1.19 -7.85 -3.72
CA ILE A 162 -0.46 -7.17 -2.64
C ILE A 162 -0.45 -8.01 -1.36
N GLN A 163 -1.59 -8.60 -1.00
CA GLN A 163 -1.71 -9.48 0.15
C GLN A 163 -0.78 -10.70 0.01
N LEU A 164 -0.73 -11.29 -1.18
CA LEU A 164 0.15 -12.43 -1.47
C LEU A 164 1.63 -12.05 -1.40
N LEU A 165 2.05 -10.95 -2.03
CA LEU A 165 3.43 -10.45 -1.98
C LEU A 165 3.88 -10.15 -0.54
N HIS A 166 3.00 -9.57 0.28
CA HIS A 166 3.32 -9.30 1.68
C HIS A 166 3.52 -10.60 2.46
N LEU A 167 2.67 -11.60 2.21
CA LEU A 167 2.79 -12.93 2.82
C LEU A 167 4.08 -13.63 2.36
N GLU A 168 4.41 -13.56 1.07
CA GLU A 168 5.62 -14.12 0.49
C GLU A 168 6.89 -13.50 1.08
N ALA A 169 6.91 -12.17 1.26
CA ALA A 169 8.02 -11.46 1.89
C ALA A 169 8.23 -11.88 3.36
N ILE A 170 7.14 -12.13 4.10
CA ILE A 170 7.22 -12.67 5.47
C ILE A 170 7.84 -14.08 5.46
N PHE A 171 7.45 -14.95 4.52
CA PHE A 171 7.95 -16.32 4.43
C PHE A 171 9.38 -16.43 3.86
N HIS A 172 9.76 -15.55 2.94
CA HIS A 172 11.12 -15.52 2.38
C HIS A 172 12.16 -14.91 3.32
N SER A 173 11.74 -14.26 4.40
CA SER A 173 12.63 -13.93 5.50
C SER A 173 13.08 -15.21 6.19
N ARG A 174 14.27 -15.72 5.82
CA ARG A 174 14.92 -16.86 6.50
C ARG A 174 15.01 -16.66 8.02
N PHE A 175 15.05 -15.40 8.45
CA PHE A 175 15.00 -14.96 9.85
C PHE A 175 13.63 -15.22 10.51
N ALA A 176 12.53 -14.94 9.81
CA ALA A 176 11.18 -15.22 10.31
C ALA A 176 10.94 -16.72 10.47
N MET A 177 11.38 -17.51 9.48
CA MET A 177 11.30 -18.97 9.53
C MET A 177 12.17 -19.56 10.66
N ALA A 178 13.42 -19.10 10.81
CA ALA A 178 14.30 -19.54 11.90
C ALA A 178 13.77 -19.14 13.30
N ALA A 179 13.19 -17.94 13.43
CA ALA A 179 12.58 -17.48 14.68
C ALA A 179 11.35 -18.30 15.07
N LEU A 180 10.51 -18.65 14.10
CA LEU A 180 9.32 -19.49 14.30
C LEU A 180 9.71 -20.93 14.67
N GLU A 181 10.68 -21.53 13.99
CA GLU A 181 11.18 -22.87 14.30
C GLU A 181 11.76 -22.96 15.72
N ARG A 182 12.48 -21.93 16.16
CA ARG A 182 13.11 -21.87 17.49
C ARG A 182 12.10 -21.69 18.62
N GLU A 183 11.04 -20.92 18.41
CA GLU A 183 9.98 -20.76 19.41
C GLU A 183 9.06 -22.00 19.45
N GLN A 184 8.86 -22.68 18.31
CA GLN A 184 8.16 -23.97 18.24
C GLN A 184 8.93 -25.09 18.97
N ALA A 185 10.26 -25.10 18.91
CA ALA A 185 11.08 -26.01 19.71
C ALA A 185 10.94 -25.76 21.23
N ASN A 186 10.52 -24.56 21.63
CA ASN A 186 10.34 -24.14 23.02
C ASN A 186 8.86 -24.12 23.49
N SER A 187 7.88 -24.46 22.64
CA SER A 187 6.44 -24.41 23.00
C SER A 187 5.61 -25.52 22.35
N THR A 188 4.79 -26.20 23.15
CA THR A 188 3.94 -27.36 22.76
C THR A 188 2.63 -27.01 22.03
N SER A 189 2.43 -25.77 21.58
CA SER A 189 1.13 -25.33 21.01
C SER A 189 1.13 -25.30 19.47
N PRO A 190 0.01 -25.67 18.81
CA PRO A 190 -0.08 -25.81 17.35
C PRO A 190 -0.09 -24.47 16.60
N VAL A 191 0.49 -24.49 15.39
CA VAL A 191 0.81 -23.36 14.48
C VAL A 191 -0.39 -22.47 14.09
N LYS A 192 -1.63 -22.89 14.35
CA LYS A 192 -2.83 -22.20 13.86
C LYS A 192 -3.23 -20.93 14.63
N ASP A 193 -2.64 -20.67 15.79
CA ASP A 193 -3.00 -19.54 16.67
C ASP A 193 -2.02 -18.34 16.61
N PHE A 194 -0.99 -18.43 15.76
CA PHE A 194 0.11 -17.45 15.72
C PHE A 194 -0.10 -16.31 14.71
N THR A 195 -0.86 -16.53 13.63
CA THR A 195 -1.09 -15.54 12.56
C THR A 195 -2.22 -14.55 12.88
N GLY A 196 -2.97 -14.76 13.96
CA GLY A 196 -4.11 -13.91 14.35
C GLY A 196 -3.77 -12.71 15.24
N ASN A 197 -2.52 -12.56 15.70
CA ASN A 197 -2.12 -11.46 16.58
C ASN A 197 -0.81 -10.79 16.11
N PRO A 198 -0.90 -9.60 15.48
CA PRO A 198 0.26 -8.86 14.98
C PRO A 198 1.33 -8.57 16.05
N GLU A 199 0.94 -8.23 17.28
CA GLU A 199 1.90 -7.93 18.36
C GLU A 199 2.72 -9.16 18.77
N LYS A 200 2.09 -10.34 18.80
CA LYS A 200 2.81 -11.60 19.09
C LYS A 200 3.83 -11.92 18.00
N VAL A 201 3.46 -11.72 16.74
CA VAL A 201 4.38 -11.93 15.60
C VAL A 201 5.57 -10.97 15.68
N VAL A 202 5.33 -9.69 15.94
CA VAL A 202 6.40 -8.69 16.11
C VAL A 202 7.34 -9.09 17.27
N LYS A 203 6.80 -9.54 18.39
CA LYS A 203 7.61 -9.96 19.55
C LYS A 203 8.47 -11.20 19.27
N ILE A 204 7.94 -12.15 18.51
CA ILE A 204 8.68 -13.34 18.09
C ILE A 204 9.82 -12.95 17.15
N LEU A 205 9.53 -12.12 16.14
CA LEU A 205 10.54 -11.62 15.20
C LEU A 205 11.65 -10.83 15.89
N ALA A 206 11.29 -9.93 16.82
CA ALA A 206 12.26 -9.15 17.59
C ALA A 206 13.19 -10.04 18.43
N LYS A 207 12.63 -11.06 19.10
CA LYS A 207 13.42 -12.04 19.87
C LYS A 207 14.31 -12.91 18.98
N GLY A 208 13.79 -13.33 17.82
CA GLY A 208 14.53 -14.10 16.82
C GLY A 208 15.74 -13.33 16.32
N PHE A 209 15.52 -12.07 15.91
CA PHE A 209 16.56 -11.17 15.44
C PHE A 209 17.65 -10.95 16.50
N TYR A 210 17.26 -10.71 17.76
CA TYR A 210 18.21 -10.58 18.87
C TYR A 210 19.10 -11.83 19.02
N HIS A 211 18.51 -13.03 18.99
CA HIS A 211 19.25 -14.27 19.18
C HIS A 211 20.20 -14.58 18.00
N GLU A 212 19.80 -14.22 16.79
CA GLU A 212 20.60 -14.47 15.59
C GLU A 212 21.82 -13.55 15.52
N LEU A 213 21.65 -12.26 15.82
CA LEU A 213 22.76 -11.32 15.96
C LEU A 213 23.76 -11.79 17.03
N LYS A 214 23.25 -12.32 18.15
CA LYS A 214 24.09 -12.94 19.19
C LYS A 214 24.84 -14.17 18.70
N GLN A 215 24.21 -15.04 17.91
CA GLN A 215 24.85 -16.22 17.32
C GLN A 215 25.90 -15.87 16.27
N MET A 216 25.72 -14.75 15.57
CA MET A 216 26.71 -14.19 14.64
C MET A 216 27.89 -13.50 15.36
N GLY A 217 27.92 -13.52 16.70
CA GLY A 217 29.00 -12.93 17.50
C GLY A 217 28.89 -11.42 17.68
N ILE A 218 27.76 -10.80 17.31
CA ILE A 218 27.55 -9.37 17.47
C ILE A 218 27.33 -9.06 18.95
N GLY A 219 28.23 -8.25 19.51
CA GLY A 219 28.17 -7.81 20.90
C GLY A 219 26.94 -6.96 21.20
N SER A 220 26.46 -6.99 22.44
CA SER A 220 25.24 -6.25 22.85
C SER A 220 25.30 -4.77 22.47
N ASP A 221 26.48 -4.15 22.56
CA ASP A 221 26.68 -2.73 22.26
C ASP A 221 26.40 -2.41 20.79
N HIS A 222 26.81 -3.27 19.86
CA HIS A 222 26.54 -3.11 18.43
C HIS A 222 25.08 -3.43 18.07
N ILE A 223 24.45 -4.37 18.79
CA ILE A 223 23.01 -4.64 18.65
C ILE A 223 22.20 -3.41 19.09
N ILE A 224 22.59 -2.77 20.20
CA ILE A 224 21.96 -1.54 20.68
C ILE A 224 22.19 -0.40 19.68
N THR A 225 23.39 -0.25 19.12
CA THR A 225 23.65 0.75 18.06
C THR A 225 22.76 0.52 16.85
N ALA A 226 22.66 -0.71 16.34
CA ALA A 226 21.78 -1.04 15.21
C ALA A 226 20.29 -0.80 15.52
N ALA A 227 19.84 -1.16 16.73
CA ALA A 227 18.49 -0.86 17.17
C ALA A 227 18.24 0.65 17.30
N THR A 228 19.23 1.39 17.80
CA THR A 228 19.16 2.85 17.93
C THR A 228 19.18 3.54 16.57
N GLU A 229 19.94 3.04 15.61
CA GLU A 229 19.90 3.50 14.21
C GLU A 229 18.55 3.19 13.58
N MET A 230 17.98 1.99 13.78
CA MET A 230 16.63 1.67 13.31
C MET A 230 15.57 2.57 13.95
N ILE A 231 15.64 2.81 15.26
CA ILE A 231 14.78 3.76 15.95
C ILE A 231 15.00 5.17 15.40
N GLY A 232 16.24 5.54 15.07
CA GLY A 232 16.59 6.82 14.45
C GLY A 232 16.01 6.98 13.05
N LEU A 233 16.04 5.92 12.23
CA LEU A 233 15.42 5.87 10.90
C LEU A 233 13.89 5.95 11.01
N LEU A 234 13.29 5.21 11.94
CA LEU A 234 11.86 5.27 12.24
C LEU A 234 11.46 6.66 12.75
N ASN A 235 12.24 7.24 13.66
CA ASN A 235 12.02 8.59 14.15
C ASN A 235 12.29 9.64 13.08
N GLY A 236 13.14 9.37 12.08
CA GLY A 236 13.30 10.21 10.89
C GLY A 236 12.09 10.15 9.96
N GLU A 237 11.48 8.97 9.80
CA GLU A 237 10.20 8.80 9.09
C GLU A 237 8.98 9.36 9.88
N ILE A 238 9.13 9.57 11.19
CA ILE A 238 8.10 10.16 12.06
C ILE A 238 8.35 11.67 12.26
N GLY A 239 9.61 12.13 12.27
CA GLY A 239 10.06 13.48 12.64
C GLY A 239 10.32 14.42 11.46
N ASN A 240 10.25 13.96 10.21
CA ASN A 240 10.16 14.85 9.04
C ASN A 240 8.74 15.43 8.83
N ASP A 241 7.94 15.53 9.89
CA ASP A 241 6.71 16.32 9.92
C ASP A 241 7.09 17.81 10.15
N PRO A 242 6.86 18.75 9.21
CA PRO A 242 7.38 20.13 9.28
C PRO A 242 6.76 21.03 10.37
N SER A 243 6.15 20.49 11.43
CA SER A 243 5.37 21.27 12.39
C SER A 243 6.13 21.78 13.63
N GLU A 244 7.45 21.67 13.70
CA GLU A 244 8.23 22.23 14.83
C GLU A 244 9.36 23.16 14.39
N HIS A 245 9.01 24.28 13.73
CA HIS A 245 9.79 25.51 13.90
C HIS A 245 8.86 26.73 13.85
N LYS A 246 8.30 27.06 15.01
CA LYS A 246 8.02 28.44 15.42
C LYS A 246 7.79 28.50 16.93
N SER A 247 8.88 28.73 17.67
CA SER A 247 8.86 29.51 18.90
C SER A 247 10.28 29.88 19.31
N ALA A 248 10.77 30.97 18.72
CA ALA A 248 11.55 32.05 19.34
C ALA A 248 11.76 33.14 18.29
#